data_AF-A0A284VR66-F1
#
_entry.id   AF-A0A284VR66-F1
#
_cell.length_a   1.000
_cell.length_b   1.000
_cell.length_c   1.000
_cell.angle_alpha   90.00
_cell.angle_beta   90.00
_cell.angle_gamma   90.00
#
_symmetry.space_group_name_H-M   'P 1'
#
loop_
_entity.id
_entity.type
_entity.pdbx_description
1 polymer ?
#
loop_
_entity_poly.entity_id
_entity_poly.type
_entity_poly.pdbx_seq_one_letter_code
_entity_poly.pdbx_strand_id
1 'polypeptide(L)' 'MHIHVSGIEYSDKGERRHLVFAESDFKYMELAQVFSEFGIKGMVISESPNLEGDALLLKREYESIRLPQNTLSGLFKNE' A
#
# COMPACT_ATOMS: atom_id res chain seq x y z
N MET A 1 4.44 -14.61 0.45
CA MET A 1 2.97 -14.38 0.46
C MET A 1 2.55 -13.79 -0.89
N HIS A 2 1.33 -14.07 -1.31
CA HIS A 2 0.69 -13.42 -2.46
C HIS A 2 -0.54 -12.70 -1.91
N ILE A 3 -0.54 -11.37 -1.95
CA ILE A 3 -1.49 -10.53 -1.22
C ILE A 3 -2.13 -9.56 -2.22
N HIS A 4 -3.45 -9.46 -2.19
CA HIS A 4 -4.22 -8.47 -2.95
C HIS A 4 -4.78 -7.46 -1.94
N VAL A 5 -4.67 -6.16 -2.25
CA VAL A 5 -5.11 -5.09 -1.37
C VAL A 5 -5.89 -4.02 -2.13
N SER A 6 -6.98 -3.56 -1.55
CA SER A 6 -7.80 -2.45 -2.02
C SER A 6 -8.56 -1.85 -0.84
N GLY A 7 -8.98 -0.59 -0.96
CA GLY A 7 -10.06 -0.09 -0.12
C GLY A 7 -11.37 -0.76 -0.52
N ILE A 8 -12.32 -0.94 0.42
CA ILE A 8 -13.60 -1.59 0.11
C ILE A 8 -14.77 -0.71 0.58
N GLU A 9 -15.69 -0.44 -0.34
CA GLU A 9 -17.01 0.09 0.00
C GLU A 9 -17.94 -1.08 0.35
N TYR A 10 -18.48 -1.09 1.56
CA TYR A 10 -19.44 -2.11 2.01
C TYR A 10 -20.88 -1.63 1.90
N SER A 11 -21.78 -2.59 1.73
CA SER A 11 -23.22 -2.42 1.83
C SER A 11 -23.81 -3.48 2.75
N ASP A 12 -25.11 -3.41 3.04
CA ASP A 12 -25.82 -4.44 3.80
C ASP A 12 -25.77 -5.83 3.15
N LYS A 13 -25.39 -5.92 1.86
CA LYS A 13 -25.22 -7.17 1.11
C LYS A 13 -23.76 -7.64 0.99
N GLY A 14 -22.83 -6.98 1.67
CA GLY A 14 -21.39 -7.24 1.60
C GLY A 14 -20.64 -6.23 0.74
N GLU A 15 -19.49 -6.65 0.21
CA GLU A 15 -18.66 -5.82 -0.67
C GLU A 15 -19.48 -5.30 -1.84
N ARG A 16 -19.41 -3.97 -2.04
CA ARG A 16 -20.05 -3.30 -3.16
C ARG A 16 -19.07 -3.00 -4.29
N ARG A 17 -17.88 -2.48 -3.95
CA ARG A 17 -16.79 -2.17 -4.90
C ARG A 17 -15.49 -1.88 -4.19
N HIS A 18 -14.39 -1.93 -4.95
CA HIS A 18 -13.09 -1.41 -4.53
C HIS A 18 -13.07 0.12 -4.53
N LEU A 19 -12.28 0.68 -3.62
CA LEU A 19 -11.96 2.10 -3.47
C LEU A 19 -10.45 2.29 -3.51
N VAL A 20 -10.03 3.50 -3.85
CA VAL A 20 -8.64 3.91 -3.62
C VAL A 20 -8.40 4.11 -2.13
N PHE A 21 -7.16 3.95 -1.66
CA PHE A 21 -6.83 4.01 -0.24
C PHE A 21 -7.32 5.29 0.42
N ALA A 22 -7.14 6.44 -0.23
CA ALA A 22 -7.52 7.76 0.27
C ALA A 22 -9.04 7.94 0.50
N GLU A 23 -9.87 7.14 -0.16
CA GLU A 23 -11.34 7.19 -0.04
C GLU A 23 -11.89 6.10 0.88
N SER A 24 -11.01 5.27 1.46
CA SER A 24 -11.39 4.10 2.26
C SER A 24 -10.90 4.20 3.71
N ASP A 25 -11.40 3.31 4.55
CA ASP A 25 -10.89 3.09 5.91
C ASP A 25 -9.67 2.15 5.95
N PHE A 26 -9.11 1.79 4.79
CA PHE A 26 -7.99 0.87 4.67
C PHE A 26 -6.69 1.49 5.20
N LYS A 27 -6.17 0.88 6.27
CA LYS A 27 -4.98 1.31 7.02
C LYS A 27 -3.68 0.87 6.36
N TYR A 28 -3.41 1.40 5.16
CA TYR A 28 -2.26 0.99 4.36
C TYR A 28 -0.90 1.34 5.00
N MET A 29 -0.83 2.41 5.80
CA MET A 29 0.38 2.80 6.54
C MET A 29 0.71 1.77 7.63
N GLU A 30 -0.29 1.37 8.42
CA GLU A 30 -0.15 0.34 9.45
C GLU A 30 0.15 -1.03 8.84
N LEU A 31 -0.42 -1.34 7.67
CA LEU A 31 -0.07 -2.54 6.92
C LEU A 31 1.41 -2.55 6.54
N ALA A 32 1.94 -1.42 6.01
CA ALA A 32 3.36 -1.28 5.70
C ALA A 32 4.25 -1.48 6.94
N GLN A 33 3.83 -0.92 8.07
CA GLN A 33 4.53 -1.09 9.34
C GLN A 33 4.59 -2.56 9.77
N VAL A 34 3.46 -3.27 9.80
CA VAL A 34 3.42 -4.69 10.17
C VAL A 34 4.21 -5.55 9.18
N PHE A 35 4.16 -5.25 7.88
CA PHE A 35 4.98 -5.97 6.90
C PHE A 35 6.47 -5.82 7.19
N SER A 36 6.91 -4.62 7.59
CA SER A 36 8.31 -4.37 7.95
C SER A 36 8.70 -5.07 9.25
N GLU A 37 7.88 -4.91 10.31
CA GLU A 37 8.12 -5.48 11.65
C GLU A 37 8.24 -7.01 11.63
N PHE A 38 7.36 -7.68 10.88
CA PHE A 38 7.36 -9.14 10.77
C PHE A 38 8.25 -9.66 9.65
N GLY A 39 8.94 -8.78 8.92
CA GLY A 39 9.81 -9.16 7.81
C GLY A 39 9.08 -9.95 6.72
N ILE A 40 7.83 -9.58 6.43
CA ILE A 40 6.99 -10.23 5.41
C ILE A 40 7.67 -10.14 4.04
N LYS A 41 7.62 -11.25 3.29
CA LYS A 41 8.21 -11.35 1.95
C LYS A 41 7.19 -11.91 0.96
N GLY A 42 7.24 -11.43 -0.27
CA GLY A 42 6.39 -11.89 -1.36
C GLY A 42 5.95 -10.76 -2.28
N MET A 43 4.76 -10.94 -2.87
CA MET A 43 4.16 -10.01 -3.82
C MET A 43 2.87 -9.43 -3.23
N VAL A 44 2.75 -8.11 -3.30
CA VAL A 44 1.54 -7.36 -2.94
C VAL A 44 1.03 -6.70 -4.21
N ILE A 45 -0.24 -6.91 -4.53
CA ILE A 45 -0.92 -6.41 -5.72
C ILE A 45 -1.99 -5.43 -5.24
N SER A 46 -1.95 -4.19 -5.74
CA SER A 46 -3.06 -3.26 -5.59
C SER A 46 -4.19 -3.69 -6.52
N GLU A 47 -5.41 -3.76 -6.01
CA GLU A 47 -6.65 -3.96 -6.78
C GLU A 47 -7.58 -2.74 -6.72
N SER A 48 -7.07 -1.62 -6.20
CA SER A 48 -7.79 -0.35 -6.18
C SER A 48 -8.13 0.13 -7.61
N PRO A 49 -9.14 0.99 -7.78
CA PRO A 49 -9.44 1.61 -9.08
C PRO A 49 -8.26 2.37 -9.70
N ASN A 50 -7.31 2.86 -8.87
CA ASN A 50 -6.02 3.40 -9.29
C ASN A 50 -4.89 2.46 -8.85
N LEU A 51 -4.56 1.48 -9.69
CA LEU A 51 -3.64 0.39 -9.37
C LEU A 51 -2.23 0.92 -9.04
N GLU A 52 -1.67 1.74 -9.93
CA GLU A 52 -0.32 2.26 -9.83
C GLU A 52 -0.18 3.26 -8.68
N GLY A 53 -1.18 4.13 -8.50
CA GLY A 53 -1.18 5.13 -7.45
C GLY A 53 -1.09 4.51 -6.06
N ASP A 54 -1.98 3.57 -5.76
CA ASP A 54 -2.03 2.92 -4.45
C ASP A 54 -0.86 1.96 -4.23
N ALA A 55 -0.40 1.26 -5.28
CA ALA A 55 0.81 0.44 -5.20
C ALA A 55 2.05 1.29 -4.87
N LEU A 56 2.20 2.47 -5.50
CA LEU A 56 3.30 3.39 -5.21
C LEU A 56 3.18 4.00 -3.82
N LEU A 57 1.98 4.32 -3.35
CA LEU A 57 1.76 4.81 -1.98
C LEU A 57 2.23 3.76 -0.96
N LEU A 58 1.74 2.52 -1.05
CA LEU A 58 2.13 1.47 -0.13
C LEU A 58 3.63 1.16 -0.17
N LYS A 59 4.23 1.16 -1.37
CA LYS A 59 5.68 0.99 -1.54
C LYS A 59 6.46 2.11 -0.86
N ARG A 60 6.07 3.37 -1.06
CA ARG A 60 6.73 4.53 -0.45
C ARG A 60 6.66 4.49 1.07
N GLU A 61 5.50 4.14 1.64
CA GLU A 61 5.36 3.99 3.10
C GLU A 61 6.30 2.90 3.61
N TYR A 62 6.27 1.72 3.01
CA TYR A 62 7.14 0.60 3.39
C TYR A 62 8.64 0.93 3.27
N GLU A 63 9.05 1.58 2.19
CA GLU A 63 10.44 2.01 1.98
C GLU A 63 10.86 3.09 2.98
N SER A 64 9.96 4.01 3.34
CA SER A 64 10.25 5.05 4.34
C SER A 64 10.56 4.49 5.73
N ILE A 65 9.95 3.34 6.06
CA ILE A 65 10.17 2.61 7.32
C ILE A 65 11.50 1.84 7.28
N ARG A 66 11.87 1.29 6.12
CA ARG A 66 13.08 0.45 5.99
C ARG A 66 14.36 1.20 5.67
N LEU A 67 14.27 2.35 5.02
CA LEU A 67 15.43 3.07 4.50
C LEU A 67 15.78 4.28 5.37
N PRO A 68 17.08 4.55 5.59
CA PRO A 68 17.51 5.81 6.16
C PRO A 68 17.02 6.99 5.31
N GLN A 69 16.58 8.07 5.94
CA GLN A 69 16.02 9.27 5.27
C GLN A 69 16.99 9.87 4.21
N ASN A 70 18.29 9.67 4.37
CA ASN A 70 19.30 10.15 3.42
C ASN A 70 19.37 9.33 2.11
N THR A 71 18.75 8.15 2.05
CA THR A 71 18.78 7.25 0.88
C THR A 71 17.60 7.51 -0.08
N LEU A 72 16.48 8.05 0.43
CA LEU A 72 15.27 8.29 -0.36
C LEU A 72 15.45 9.41 -1.41
N SER A 73 16.29 10.41 -1.12
CA SER A 73 16.53 11.53 -2.04
C SER A 73 17.26 11.14 -3.34
N GLY A 74 17.92 9.97 -3.37
CA GLY A 74 18.62 9.44 -4.55
C GLY A 74 17.79 8.45 -5.39
N LEU A 75 16.74 7.86 -4.81
CA LEU A 75 15.92 6.84 -5.48
C LEU A 75 14.82 7.43 -6.39
N PHE A 76 14.45 8.70 -6.18
CA PHE A 76 13.37 9.37 -6.91
C PHE A 76 13.81 10.58 -7.75
N LYS A 77 15.13 10.79 -7.92
CA LYS A 77 15.66 11.73 -8.92
C LYS A 77 15.88 11.01 -10.24
N ASN A 78 14.82 10.81 -11.01
CA ASN A 78 14.87 10.51 -12.44
C ASN A 78 13.51 10.87 -13.04
N GLU A 79 13.29 12.17 -13.24
CA GLU A 79 12.67 12.78 -14.43
C GLU A 79 13.32 14.15 -14.65
#